data_AF-A0A8H2K2N4-F1
#
_entry.id   AF-A0A8H2K2N4-F1
#
_cell.length_a   1.000
_cell.length_b   1.000
_cell.length_c   1.000
_cell.angle_alpha   90.00
_cell.angle_beta   90.00
_cell.angle_gamma   90.00
#
_symmetry.space_group_name_H-M   'P 1'
#
loop_
_entity.id
_entity.type
_entity.pdbx_description
1 polymer ?
#
loop_
_entity_poly.entity_id
_entity_poly.type
_entity_poly.pdbx_seq_one_letter_code
_entity_poly.pdbx_strand_id
1 'polypeptide(L)'
;MNWLLVACGGAIGASLRYGMTLSFSQTSSLFPWATWWINLLGCFCAGIFFAISQKYAVLQQETRLFLMVGILGGFTTFSSFGLETFQLLRQNEIAMGLAYSLSSLIMGVLLLTAGFYLFQFLLGNR
;
A
#
# COMPACT_ATOMS: atom_id res chain seq x y z
N MET A 1 17.98 2.86 18.56
CA MET A 1 17.94 3.64 17.29
C MET A 1 16.77 3.28 16.38
N ASN A 2 16.30 2.03 16.37
CA ASN A 2 15.36 1.49 15.36
C ASN A 2 13.97 2.15 15.34
N TRP A 3 13.49 2.64 16.48
CA TRP A 3 12.20 3.35 16.58
C TRP A 3 12.16 4.67 15.81
N LEU A 4 13.28 5.41 15.73
CA LEU A 4 13.34 6.67 15.00
C LEU A 4 13.17 6.46 13.49
N LEU A 5 13.75 5.38 12.95
CA LEU A 5 13.58 5.02 11.54
C LEU A 5 12.12 4.68 11.22
N VAL A 6 11.48 3.89 12.08
CA VAL A 6 10.05 3.57 11.93
C VAL A 6 9.20 4.84 12.02
N ALA A 7 9.48 5.72 13.00
CA ALA A 7 8.73 6.97 13.18
C ALA A 7 8.90 7.94 12.00
N CYS A 8 10.13 8.17 11.54
CA CYS A 8 10.40 9.03 10.38
C CYS A 8 9.79 8.47 9.11
N GLY A 9 9.96 7.17 8.85
CA GLY A 9 9.34 6.51 7.70
C GLY A 9 7.81 6.59 7.78
N GLY A 10 7.24 6.31 8.95
CA GLY A 10 5.80 6.40 9.20
C GLY A 10 5.23 7.79 8.98
N ALA A 11 5.94 8.84 9.43
CA ALA A 11 5.55 10.23 9.21
C ALA A 11 5.53 10.57 7.71
N ILE A 12 6.55 10.13 6.95
CA ILE A 12 6.60 10.30 5.49
C ILE A 12 5.42 9.55 4.84
N GLY A 13 5.23 8.28 5.17
CA GLY A 13 4.17 7.45 4.61
C GLY A 13 2.77 8.03 4.88
N ALA A 14 2.50 8.42 6.12
CA ALA A 14 1.23 9.03 6.51
C ALA A 14 0.98 10.37 5.81
N SER A 15 2.04 11.18 5.62
CA SER A 15 1.95 12.45 4.90
C SER A 15 1.65 12.24 3.41
N LEU A 16 2.29 11.26 2.77
CA LEU A 16 2.00 10.89 1.38
C LEU A 16 0.58 10.37 1.20
N ARG A 17 0.11 9.53 2.14
CA ARG A 17 -1.27 9.06 2.18
C ARG A 17 -2.25 10.22 2.29
N TYR A 18 -2.01 11.14 3.22
CA TYR A 18 -2.84 12.33 3.39
C TYR A 18 -2.87 13.18 2.12
N GLY A 19 -1.72 13.40 1.48
CA GLY A 19 -1.64 14.08 0.19
C GLY A 19 -2.49 13.40 -0.90
N MET A 20 -2.46 12.07 -1.00
CA MET A 20 -3.32 11.33 -1.92
C MET A 20 -4.81 11.51 -1.59
N THR A 21 -5.20 11.48 -0.32
CA THR A 21 -6.58 11.75 0.09
C THR A 21 -7.04 13.15 -0.35
N LEU A 22 -6.17 14.17 -0.24
CA LEU A 22 -6.48 15.52 -0.70
C LEU A 22 -6.67 15.59 -2.22
N SER A 23 -5.84 14.89 -3.00
CA SER A 23 -5.94 14.86 -4.47
C SER A 23 -7.25 14.27 -4.98
N PHE A 24 -7.87 13.35 -4.23
CA PHE A 24 -9.16 12.75 -4.59
C PHE A 24 -10.36 13.40 -3.88
N SER A 25 -10.14 14.42 -3.04
CA SER A 25 -11.20 15.04 -2.20
C SER A 25 -12.34 15.69 -2.99
N GLN A 26 -12.09 16.07 -4.25
CA GLN A 26 -13.10 16.68 -5.13
C GLN A 26 -13.89 15.65 -5.95
N THR A 27 -13.55 14.35 -5.84
CA THR A 27 -14.26 13.31 -6.58
C THR A 27 -15.62 13.08 -5.94
N SER A 28 -16.71 13.33 -6.67
CA SER A 28 -18.08 13.01 -6.23
C SER A 28 -18.43 11.51 -6.34
N SER A 29 -17.42 10.64 -6.36
CA SER A 29 -17.56 9.19 -6.54
C SER A 29 -17.82 8.53 -5.20
N LEU A 30 -18.75 7.58 -5.18
CA LEU A 30 -18.97 6.69 -4.03
C LEU A 30 -17.76 5.77 -3.80
N PHE A 31 -17.01 5.45 -4.86
CA PHE A 31 -15.85 4.57 -4.76
C PHE A 31 -14.66 5.25 -4.05
N PRO A 32 -14.06 4.63 -3.02
CA PRO A 32 -12.94 5.19 -2.25
C PRO A 32 -11.59 5.16 -3.01
N TRP A 33 -11.45 5.96 -4.06
CA TRP A 33 -10.29 5.95 -4.96
C TRP A 33 -8.95 6.21 -4.26
N ALA A 34 -8.91 7.13 -3.30
CA ALA A 34 -7.68 7.45 -2.58
C ALA A 34 -7.11 6.22 -1.86
N THR A 35 -7.94 5.59 -1.02
CA THR A 35 -7.56 4.42 -0.22
C THR A 35 -7.26 3.21 -1.10
N TRP A 36 -8.02 3.04 -2.18
CA TRP A 36 -7.75 2.01 -3.17
C TRP A 36 -6.35 2.15 -3.78
N TRP A 37 -6.00 3.33 -4.30
CA TRP A 37 -4.72 3.56 -4.98
C TRP A 37 -3.51 3.47 -4.04
N ILE A 38 -3.57 4.06 -2.84
CA ILE A 38 -2.45 3.99 -1.89
C ILE A 38 -2.15 2.54 -1.48
N ASN A 39 -3.18 1.72 -1.29
CA ASN A 39 -3.00 0.32 -0.91
C ASN A 39 -2.43 -0.49 -2.07
N LEU A 40 -2.93 -0.29 -3.30
CA LEU A 40 -2.42 -0.98 -4.49
C LEU A 40 -0.97 -0.62 -4.82
N LEU A 41 -0.64 0.67 -4.79
CA LEU A 41 0.74 1.13 -4.98
C LEU A 41 1.65 0.62 -3.86
N GLY A 42 1.17 0.61 -2.62
CA GLY A 42 1.90 0.06 -1.49
C GLY A 42 2.20 -1.43 -1.64
N CYS A 43 1.22 -2.22 -2.07
CA CYS A 43 1.41 -3.65 -2.38
C CYS A 43 2.46 -3.86 -3.48
N PHE A 44 2.39 -3.09 -4.57
CA PHE A 44 3.39 -3.15 -5.65
C PHE A 44 4.80 -2.85 -5.14
N CYS A 45 4.97 -1.75 -4.40
CA CYS A 45 6.25 -1.36 -3.81
C CYS A 45 6.78 -2.39 -2.80
N ALA A 46 5.90 -3.02 -2.02
CA ALA A 46 6.26 -4.10 -1.11
C ALA A 46 6.83 -5.32 -1.87
N GLY A 47 6.21 -5.69 -3.00
CA GLY A 47 6.71 -6.73 -3.89
C GLY A 47 8.11 -6.44 -4.43
N ILE A 48 8.33 -5.22 -4.91
CA ILE A 48 9.64 -4.74 -5.37
C ILE A 48 10.69 -4.85 -4.26
N PHE A 49 10.38 -4.29 -3.09
CA PHE A 49 11.31 -4.32 -1.96
C PHE A 49 11.63 -5.76 -1.56
N PHE A 50 10.64 -6.65 -1.55
CA PHE A 50 10.85 -8.04 -1.23
C PHE A 50 11.82 -8.71 -2.21
N ALA A 51 11.66 -8.51 -3.52
CA ALA A 51 12.58 -9.03 -4.53
C ALA A 51 14.02 -8.54 -4.34
N ILE A 52 14.21 -7.23 -4.11
CA ILE A 52 15.54 -6.65 -3.92
C ILE A 52 16.17 -7.14 -2.60
N SER A 53 15.37 -7.28 -1.54
CA SER A 53 15.85 -7.73 -0.22
C SER A 53 16.35 -9.18 -0.20
N GLN A 54 15.92 -10.00 -1.16
CA GLN A 54 16.46 -11.37 -1.33
C GLN A 54 17.88 -11.36 -1.90
N LYS A 55 18.25 -10.37 -2.73
CA LYS A 55 19.59 -10.26 -3.32
C LYS A 55 20.58 -9.54 -2.38
N TYR A 56 20.10 -8.60 -1.57
CA TYR A 56 20.97 -7.76 -0.72
C TYR A 56 20.62 -7.86 0.77
N ALA A 57 21.43 -8.60 1.52
CA ALA A 57 21.22 -8.81 2.96
C ALA A 57 21.19 -7.50 3.78
N VAL A 58 21.89 -6.45 3.34
CA VAL A 58 21.90 -5.12 3.99
C VAL A 58 20.50 -4.48 4.06
N LEU A 59 19.57 -4.89 3.19
CA LEU A 59 18.21 -4.37 3.18
C LEU A 59 17.30 -5.04 4.22
N GLN A 60 17.74 -6.13 4.87
CA GLN A 60 16.89 -6.93 5.75
C GLN A 60 16.77 -6.37 7.19
N GLN A 61 17.59 -5.39 7.56
CA GLN A 61 17.61 -4.78 8.90
C GLN A 61 17.01 -3.36 8.90
N GLU A 62 17.83 -2.32 8.98
CA GLU A 62 17.36 -0.93 9.18
C GLU A 62 16.55 -0.42 7.98
N THR A 63 16.93 -0.79 6.75
CA THR A 63 16.21 -0.38 5.54
C THR A 63 14.80 -0.97 5.49
N ARG A 64 14.61 -2.20 5.96
CA ARG A 64 13.28 -2.81 6.10
C ARG A 64 12.44 -2.05 7.12
N LEU A 65 13.02 -1.66 8.26
CA LEU A 65 12.29 -0.89 9.27
C LEU A 65 11.87 0.47 8.73
N PHE A 66 12.75 1.18 8.04
CA PHE A 66 12.43 2.49 7.46
C PHE A 66 11.41 2.39 6.30
N LEU A 67 11.65 1.52 5.31
CA LEU A 67 10.83 1.45 4.10
C LEU A 67 9.56 0.61 4.26
N MET A 68 9.67 -0.63 4.75
CA MET A 68 8.51 -1.53 4.85
C MET A 68 7.64 -1.20 6.06
N VAL A 69 8.25 -1.12 7.26
CA VAL A 69 7.48 -0.88 8.49
C VAL A 69 7.09 0.61 8.61
N GLY A 70 8.01 1.52 8.32
CA GLY A 70 7.78 2.96 8.35
C GLY A 70 6.96 3.45 7.15
N ILE A 71 7.61 3.69 6.01
CA ILE A 71 6.97 4.37 4.86
C ILE A 71 5.75 3.60 4.35
N LEU A 72 5.90 2.34 3.96
CA LEU A 72 4.79 1.55 3.41
C LEU A 72 3.72 1.28 4.46
N GLY A 73 4.10 1.06 5.72
CA GLY A 73 3.16 0.93 6.84
C GLY A 73 2.34 2.19 7.11
N GLY A 74 2.93 3.38 7.00
CA GLY A 74 2.22 4.65 7.13
C GLY A 74 1.43 5.08 5.89
N PHE A 75 1.90 4.68 4.70
CA PHE A 75 1.31 5.00 3.41
C PHE A 75 0.07 4.17 3.11
N THR A 76 0.06 2.89 3.50
CA THR A 76 -1.08 2.00 3.33
C THR A 76 -1.97 2.00 4.57
N THR A 77 -3.23 1.58 4.43
CA THR A 77 -4.18 1.53 5.56
C THR A 77 -5.27 0.49 5.35
N PHE A 78 -5.30 -0.50 6.24
CA PHE A 78 -6.40 -1.47 6.30
C PHE A 78 -7.61 -0.93 7.08
N SER A 79 -7.36 -0.07 8.08
CA SER A 79 -8.45 0.52 8.89
C SER A 79 -9.36 1.44 8.08
N SER A 80 -8.81 2.28 7.21
CA SER A 80 -9.62 3.15 6.33
C SER A 80 -10.41 2.31 5.33
N PHE A 81 -9.75 1.31 4.71
CA PHE A 81 -10.39 0.33 3.83
C PHE A 81 -11.60 -0.36 4.50
N GLY A 82 -11.44 -0.84 5.74
CA GLY A 82 -12.50 -1.50 6.48
C GLY A 82 -13.66 -0.56 6.82
N LEU A 83 -13.36 0.67 7.24
CA LEU A 83 -14.38 1.68 7.55
C LEU A 83 -15.18 2.08 6.31
N GLU A 84 -14.51 2.33 5.18
CA GLU A 84 -15.14 2.68 3.91
C GLU A 84 -16.00 1.54 3.37
N THR A 85 -15.50 0.30 3.44
CA THR A 85 -16.27 -0.90 3.08
C THR A 85 -17.53 -1.00 3.95
N PHE A 86 -17.38 -0.86 5.27
CA PHE A 86 -18.51 -0.86 6.20
C PHE A 86 -19.53 0.24 5.89
N GLN A 87 -19.07 1.45 5.57
CA GLN A 87 -19.93 2.57 5.22
C GLN A 87 -20.75 2.30 3.94
N LEU A 88 -20.11 1.78 2.88
CA LEU A 88 -20.80 1.40 1.64
C LEU A 88 -21.88 0.36 1.91
N LEU A 89 -21.56 -0.69 2.66
CA LEU A 89 -22.53 -1.73 3.02
C LEU A 89 -23.68 -1.18 3.87
N ARG A 90 -23.38 -0.30 4.84
CA ARG A 90 -24.38 0.35 5.70
C ARG A 90 -25.31 1.28 4.92
N GLN A 91 -24.83 1.89 3.84
CA GLN A 91 -25.60 2.78 2.97
C GLN A 91 -26.40 2.02 1.89
N ASN A 92 -26.50 0.68 1.99
CA ASN A 92 -27.10 -0.21 0.99
C ASN A 92 -26.39 -0.22 -0.38
N GLU A 93 -25.17 0.33 -0.48
CA GLU A 93 -24.32 0.28 -1.68
C GLU A 93 -23.55 -1.06 -1.75
N ILE A 94 -24.27 -2.18 -1.70
CA ILE A 94 -23.69 -3.53 -1.55
C ILE A 94 -22.77 -3.86 -2.72
N ALA A 95 -23.21 -3.61 -3.95
CA ALA A 95 -22.42 -3.89 -5.15
C ALA A 95 -21.08 -3.12 -5.14
N MET A 96 -21.10 -1.84 -4.73
CA MET A 96 -19.89 -1.02 -4.64
C MET A 96 -18.98 -1.48 -3.50
N GLY A 97 -19.54 -1.81 -2.32
CA GLY A 97 -18.78 -2.35 -1.19
C GLY A 97 -18.07 -3.67 -1.53
N LEU A 98 -18.75 -4.57 -2.26
CA LEU A 98 -18.16 -5.82 -2.74
C LEU A 98 -17.10 -5.57 -3.82
N ALA A 99 -17.38 -4.70 -4.79
CA ALA A 99 -16.41 -4.35 -5.83
C ALA A 99 -15.14 -3.72 -5.24
N TYR A 100 -15.28 -2.79 -4.29
CA TYR A 100 -14.17 -2.16 -3.58
C TYR A 100 -13.36 -3.19 -2.79
N SER A 101 -14.01 -3.99 -1.95
CA SER A 101 -13.33 -5.00 -1.12
C SER A 101 -12.60 -6.08 -1.92
N LEU A 102 -13.29 -6.68 -2.91
CA LEU A 102 -12.69 -7.72 -3.75
C LEU A 102 -11.58 -7.17 -4.63
N SER A 103 -11.79 -6.00 -5.26
CA SER A 103 -10.75 -5.41 -6.10
C SER A 103 -9.51 -5.03 -5.29
N SER A 104 -9.65 -4.44 -4.09
CA SER A 104 -8.50 -4.12 -3.24
C SER A 104 -7.69 -5.37 -2.85
N LEU A 105 -8.36 -6.47 -2.50
CA LEU A 105 -7.68 -7.72 -2.14
C LEU A 105 -7.02 -8.39 -3.34
N ILE A 106 -7.77 -8.61 -4.41
CA ILE A 106 -7.30 -9.32 -5.60
C ILE A 106 -6.19 -8.51 -6.28
N MET A 107 -6.45 -7.23 -6.59
CA MET A 107 -5.47 -6.40 -7.28
C MET A 107 -4.25 -6.11 -6.40
N GLY A 108 -4.42 -6.03 -5.06
CA GLY A 108 -3.30 -5.86 -4.14
C GLY A 108 -2.32 -7.03 -4.22
N VAL A 109 -2.83 -8.26 -4.14
CA VAL A 109 -1.99 -9.47 -4.29
C VAL A 109 -1.38 -9.57 -5.68
N LEU A 110 -2.15 -9.27 -6.73
CA LEU A 110 -1.64 -9.29 -8.11
C LEU A 110 -0.51 -8.27 -8.32
N LEU A 111 -0.66 -7.05 -7.81
CA LEU A 111 0.36 -6.01 -7.94
C LEU A 111 1.60 -6.31 -7.10
N LEU A 112 1.44 -6.85 -5.89
CA LEU A 112 2.60 -7.33 -5.12
C LEU A 112 3.36 -8.40 -5.90
N THR A 113 2.63 -9.38 -6.44
CA THR A 113 3.20 -10.47 -7.23
C THR A 113 3.90 -9.95 -8.48
N ALA A 114 3.27 -9.03 -9.20
CA ALA A 114 3.85 -8.38 -10.37
C ALA A 114 5.11 -7.60 -10.02
N GLY A 115 5.09 -6.78 -8.95
CA GLY A 115 6.25 -6.03 -8.47
C GLY A 115 7.42 -6.93 -8.10
N PHE A 116 7.13 -8.06 -7.45
CA PHE A 116 8.13 -9.07 -7.09
C PHE A 116 8.78 -9.70 -8.32
N TYR A 117 8.00 -10.33 -9.21
CA TYR A 117 8.55 -11.05 -10.36
C TYR A 117 9.18 -10.13 -11.41
N LEU A 118 8.63 -8.94 -11.62
CA LEU A 118 9.22 -7.94 -12.53
C LEU A 118 10.63 -7.57 -12.06
N PHE A 119 10.80 -7.24 -10.78
CA PHE A 119 12.12 -6.89 -10.26
C PHE A 119 13.05 -8.09 -10.11
N GLN A 120 12.52 -9.27 -9.80
CA GLN A 120 13.33 -10.50 -9.79
C GLN A 120 13.90 -10.79 -11.19
N PHE A 121 13.10 -10.65 -12.25
CA PHE A 121 13.56 -10.82 -13.63
C PHE A 121 14.65 -9.79 -14.00
N LEU A 122 14.44 -8.52 -13.67
CA LEU A 122 15.42 -7.45 -13.91
C LEU A 122 16.73 -7.66 -13.14
N LEU A 123 16.66 -8.22 -11.93
CA LEU A 123 17.83 -8.52 -11.11
C LEU A 123 18.51 -9.83 -11.49
N GLY A 124 17.78 -10.80 -12.06
CA GLY A 124 18.32 -12.09 -12.51
C GLY A 124 19.04 -12.01 -13.86
N ASN A 125 18.70 -11.02 -14.69
CA ASN A 125 19.43 -10.69 -15.92
C ASN A 125 20.76 -9.94 -15.67
N ARG A 126 21.24 -9.90 -14.41
CA ARG A 126 22.52 -9.29 -13.99
C ARG A 126 23.26 -10.19 -13.03
#